data_AF-A0A847G4M6-F1
#
_entry.id   AF-A0A847G4M6-F1
#
_cell.length_a   1.000
_cell.length_b   1.000
_cell.length_c   1.000
_cell.angle_alpha   90.00
_cell.angle_beta   90.00
_cell.angle_gamma   90.00
#
_symmetry.space_group_name_H-M   'P 1'
#
loop_
_entity.id
_entity.type
_entity.pdbx_description
1 polymer ?
#
loop_
_entity_poly.entity_id
_entity_poly.type
_entity_poly.pdbx_seq_one_letter_code
_entity_poly.pdbx_strand_id
1 'polypeptide(L)' 'AGVTGATNAITFTTQLLGDVTIIGPGAGRLATGYALVEDLLAIHRKFAG' A
#
# COMPACT_ATOMS: atom_id res chain seq x y z
N ALA A 1 -17.87 8.14 -6.75
CA ALA A 1 -17.22 8.12 -8.06
C ALA A 1 -15.87 8.82 -7.94
N GLY A 2 -14.77 8.18 -8.33
CA GLY A 2 -13.46 8.85 -8.36
C GLY A 2 -12.26 7.98 -7.99
N VAL A 3 -12.16 6.77 -8.53
CA VAL A 3 -10.89 6.06 -8.64
C VAL A 3 -10.68 5.83 -10.13
N THR A 4 -9.75 6.57 -10.73
CA THR A 4 -9.47 6.51 -12.17
C THR A 4 -8.01 6.14 -12.41
N GLY A 5 -7.73 5.47 -13.54
CA GLY A 5 -6.39 5.03 -13.88
C GLY A 5 -5.85 3.94 -12.94
N ALA A 6 -4.57 4.04 -12.57
CA ALA A 6 -3.88 3.08 -11.69
C ALA A 6 -4.01 3.41 -10.18
N THR A 7 -4.87 4.35 -9.80
CA THR A 7 -5.12 4.70 -8.40
C THR A 7 -5.98 3.61 -7.77
N ASN A 8 -5.71 3.23 -6.52
CA ASN A 8 -6.54 2.37 -5.69
C ASN A 8 -6.98 3.13 -4.43
N ALA A 9 -8.11 2.73 -3.85
CA ALA A 9 -8.59 3.23 -2.57
C ALA A 9 -9.17 2.09 -1.73
N ILE A 10 -8.85 2.06 -0.43
CA ILE A 10 -9.35 1.08 0.53
C ILE A 10 -9.87 1.84 1.76
N THR A 11 -11.10 1.55 2.17
CA THR A 11 -11.71 2.14 3.37
C THR A 11 -11.81 1.09 4.47
N PHE A 12 -11.33 1.45 5.66
CA PHE A 12 -11.46 0.68 6.89
C PHE A 12 -12.48 1.35 7.81
N THR A 13 -13.58 0.67 8.12
CA THR A 13 -14.52 1.13 9.14
C THR A 13 -14.00 0.71 10.51
N THR A 14 -13.71 1.69 11.36
CA THR A 14 -13.21 1.46 12.72
C THR A 14 -14.19 2.01 13.74
N GLN A 15 -14.24 1.38 14.92
CA GLN A 15 -15.21 1.75 15.96
C GLN A 15 -14.95 3.16 16.54
N LEU A 16 -13.67 3.56 16.65
CA LEU A 16 -13.30 4.82 17.29
C LEU A 16 -13.02 5.94 16.31
N LEU A 17 -12.39 5.65 15.18
CA LEU A 17 -11.99 6.67 14.19
C LEU A 17 -13.02 6.80 13.06
N GLY A 18 -14.06 5.95 13.04
CA GLY A 18 -14.98 5.85 11.91
C GLY A 18 -14.28 5.32 10.66
N ASP A 19 -14.71 5.81 9.50
CA ASP A 19 -14.17 5.38 8.21
C ASP A 19 -12.82 6.05 7.90
N VAL A 20 -11.78 5.22 7.78
CA VAL A 20 -10.44 5.65 7.39
C VAL A 20 -10.17 5.16 5.98
N THR A 21 -10.00 6.07 5.03
CA THR A 21 -9.71 5.73 3.63
C THR A 21 -8.24 5.97 3.30
N ILE A 22 -7.58 4.93 2.79
CA ILE A 22 -6.24 5.01 2.22
C ILE A 22 -6.37 5.09 0.71
N ILE A 23 -5.74 6.09 0.09
CA ILE A 23 -5.75 6.32 -1.36
C ILE A 23 -4.31 6.44 -1.86
N GLY A 24 -3.99 5.78 -2.97
CA GLY A 24 -2.67 5.88 -3.60
C GLY A 24 -2.59 5.11 -4.90
N PRO A 25 -1.45 5.16 -5.62
CA PRO A 25 -1.25 4.35 -6.82
C PRO A 25 -1.22 2.85 -6.45
N GLY A 26 -2.13 2.07 -7.03
CA GLY A 26 -2.20 0.62 -6.92
C GLY A 26 -1.38 -0.14 -7.96
N ALA A 27 -0.92 0.53 -9.01
CA ALA A 27 -0.04 -0.03 -10.03
C ALA A 27 0.85 1.06 -10.66
N GLY A 28 1.95 0.65 -11.28
CA GLY A 28 2.87 1.54 -11.98
C GLY A 28 4.32 1.21 -11.68
N ARG A 29 5.22 1.50 -12.64
CA ARG A 29 6.64 1.09 -12.56
C ARG A 29 7.31 1.45 -11.23
N LEU A 30 7.12 2.68 -10.76
CA LEU A 30 7.71 3.13 -9.50
C LEU A 30 7.03 2.52 -8.28
N ALA A 31 5.70 2.56 -8.19
CA ALA A 31 4.97 2.02 -7.04
C ALA A 31 5.23 0.52 -6.84
N THR A 32 5.18 -0.26 -7.92
CA THR A 32 5.48 -1.70 -7.88
C THR A 32 6.96 -1.96 -7.58
N GLY A 33 7.88 -1.18 -8.15
CA GLY A 33 9.31 -1.33 -7.87
C GLY A 33 9.67 -1.05 -6.40
N TYR A 34 9.09 -0.01 -5.81
CA TYR A 34 9.29 0.31 -4.40
C TYR A 34 8.77 -0.80 -3.48
N ALA A 35 7.57 -1.33 -3.73
CA ALA A 35 7.00 -2.42 -2.93
C ALA A 35 7.91 -3.67 -2.91
N LEU A 36 8.46 -4.05 -4.07
CA LEU A 36 9.39 -5.19 -4.14
C LEU A 36 10.67 -4.95 -3.33
N VAL A 37 11.28 -3.76 -3.41
CA VAL A 37 12.50 -3.45 -2.65
C VAL A 37 12.20 -3.44 -1.15
N GLU A 38 11.07 -2.89 -0.73
CA GLU A 38 10.63 -2.91 0.67
C GLU A 38 10.51 -4.34 1.20
N ASP A 39 9.85 -5.22 0.45
CA ASP A 39 9.69 -6.64 0.80
C ASP A 39 11.04 -7.36 0.92
N LEU A 40 11.96 -7.14 -0.04
CA LEU A 40 13.30 -7.73 0.00
C LEU A 40 14.08 -7.29 1.25
N LEU A 41 13.99 -6.00 1.60
CA LEU A 41 14.63 -5.47 2.81
C LEU A 41 13.98 -6.01 4.09
N ALA A 42 12.65 -6.16 4.10
CA ALA A 42 11.93 -6.74 5.23
C ALA A 42 12.28 -8.21 5.45
N ILE A 43 12.34 -9.00 4.38
CA ILE A 43 12.80 -10.40 4.39
C ILE A 43 14.24 -10.47 4.91
N HIS A 44 15.15 -9.64 4.37
CA HIS A 44 16.53 -9.60 4.84
C HIS A 44 16.61 -9.32 6.35
N ARG A 45 15.92 -8.29 6.85
CA ARG A 45 15.90 -7.99 8.30
C ARG A 45 15.30 -9.12 9.14
N LYS A 46 14.35 -9.88 8.61
CA LYS A 46 13.69 -10.98 9.33
C LYS A 46 14.56 -12.23 9.44
N PHE A 47 15.43 -12.49 8.46
CA PHE A 47 16.19 -13.75 8.37
C PHE A 47 17.72 -13.59 8.48
N ALA A 48 18.25 -12.37 8.41
CA ALA A 48 19.70 -12.12 8.54
C ALA A 48 20.16 -11.87 9.99
N GLY A 49 19.29 -12.12 10.98
CA GLY A 49 19.61 -12.13 12.41
C GLY A 49 19.97 -13.52 12.91
#